data_AF-A0A3E0NE69-F1
#
_entry.id   AF-A0A3E0NE69-F1
#
_cell.length_a   1.000
_cell.length_b   1.000
_cell.length_c   1.000
_cell.angle_alpha   90.00
_cell.angle_beta   90.00
_cell.angle_gamma   90.00
#
_symmetry.space_group_name_H-M   'P 1'
#
loop_
_entity.id
_entity.type
_entity.pdbx_description
1 polymer ?
#
loop_
_entity_poly.entity_id
_entity_poly.type
_entity_poly.pdbx_seq_one_letter_code
_entity_poly.pdbx_strand_id
1 'polypeptide(L)'
;MDLMKYFAYGSNCNPAILANKRVEFKSRARGTLRGYRMRFNKKALRERLPEGIGFANIEADPDGVVEGIVYDVVDEHVCRLDESERYPDHYTRITITVETPSGFEECQAYQAQPDKVAGGLVPSRNYLNHILAAHDFLSKQYYQALDQSQTYTGECACCDYRGEVLFLIENERTHTLCQPCREAKGIWGDTRGRKLTVAEAQAVTAFITDSGKAFHSIQSLIEAAVKQRVIDP
;
A
#
# COMPACT_ATOMS: atom_id res chain seq x y z
N MET A 1 14.15 -27.51 -1.95
CA MET A 1 13.52 -26.42 -1.16
C MET A 1 12.11 -26.36 -1.63
N ASP A 2 11.18 -26.70 -0.75
CA ASP A 2 9.76 -26.65 -1.09
C ASP A 2 9.31 -25.19 -1.09
N LEU A 3 8.39 -24.88 -2.01
CA LEU A 3 7.87 -23.54 -2.22
C LEU A 3 6.36 -23.57 -2.01
N MET A 4 5.86 -22.60 -1.26
CA MET A 4 4.43 -22.35 -1.11
C MET A 4 4.04 -21.16 -1.97
N LYS A 5 3.02 -21.34 -2.82
CA LYS A 5 2.40 -20.22 -3.53
C LYS A 5 1.53 -19.42 -2.56
N TYR A 6 1.85 -18.14 -2.44
CA TYR A 6 1.17 -17.21 -1.55
C TYR A 6 0.59 -16.04 -2.35
N PHE A 7 -0.72 -15.83 -2.27
CA PHE A 7 -1.38 -14.68 -2.89
C PHE A 7 -1.51 -13.53 -1.88
N ALA A 8 -0.73 -12.47 -2.12
CA ALA A 8 -0.81 -11.23 -1.39
C ALA A 8 -1.74 -10.25 -2.11
N TYR A 9 -2.71 -9.71 -1.37
CA TYR A 9 -3.60 -8.64 -1.84
C TYR A 9 -3.56 -7.38 -0.94
N GLY A 10 -3.00 -7.50 0.27
CA GLY A 10 -2.86 -6.42 1.25
C GLY A 10 -1.45 -5.84 1.29
N SER A 11 -0.97 -5.45 2.47
CA SER A 11 0.34 -4.80 2.62
C SER A 11 1.54 -5.65 2.13
N ASN A 12 1.39 -6.97 2.09
CA ASN A 12 2.42 -7.88 1.58
C ASN A 12 2.62 -7.77 0.05
N CYS A 13 1.78 -7.03 -0.68
CA CYS A 13 2.05 -6.60 -2.05
C CYS A 13 3.35 -5.77 -2.15
N ASN A 14 3.78 -5.14 -1.06
CA ASN A 14 5.07 -4.49 -0.98
C ASN A 14 6.16 -5.50 -0.53
N PRO A 15 7.14 -5.83 -1.39
CA PRO A 15 8.19 -6.79 -1.02
C PRO A 15 9.06 -6.33 0.16
N ALA A 16 9.16 -5.02 0.43
CA ALA A 16 9.86 -4.51 1.60
C ALA A 16 9.16 -4.91 2.91
N ILE A 17 7.84 -5.10 2.89
CA ILE A 17 7.09 -5.61 4.04
C ILE A 17 7.43 -7.08 4.30
N LEU A 18 7.54 -7.91 3.25
CA LEU A 18 7.98 -9.30 3.38
C LEU A 18 9.43 -9.39 3.89
N ALA A 19 10.32 -8.54 3.38
CA ALA A 19 11.71 -8.45 3.84
C ALA A 19 11.81 -8.09 5.33
N ASN A 20 10.99 -7.13 5.81
CA ASN A 20 10.92 -6.76 7.23
C ASN A 20 10.45 -7.92 8.13
N LYS A 21 9.59 -8.80 7.60
CA LYS A 21 9.16 -10.05 8.26
C LYS A 21 10.20 -11.18 8.12
N ARG A 22 11.32 -10.93 7.43
CA ARG A 22 12.34 -11.93 7.07
C ARG A 22 11.73 -13.07 6.27
N VAL A 23 10.78 -12.78 5.38
CA VAL A 23 10.18 -13.77 4.48
C VAL A 23 10.85 -13.64 3.12
N GLU A 24 11.60 -14.67 2.74
CA GLU A 24 12.19 -14.78 1.40
C GLU A 24 11.24 -15.46 0.42
N PHE A 25 11.28 -15.00 -0.83
CA PHE A 25 10.57 -15.57 -1.97
C PHE A 25 11.52 -15.71 -3.17
N LYS A 26 11.26 -16.68 -4.05
CA LYS A 26 12.08 -16.94 -5.25
C LYS A 26 11.59 -16.18 -6.48
N SER A 27 10.28 -16.00 -6.58
CA SER A 27 9.66 -15.30 -7.70
C SER A 27 8.41 -14.55 -7.24
N ARG A 28 7.95 -13.62 -8.08
CA ARG A 28 6.67 -12.95 -7.92
C ARG A 28 6.03 -12.71 -9.29
N ALA A 29 4.73 -12.91 -9.37
CA ALA A 29 3.94 -12.68 -10.57
C ALA A 29 2.64 -11.94 -10.24
N ARG A 30 2.03 -11.31 -11.24
CA ARG A 30 0.68 -10.76 -11.08
C ARG A 30 -0.30 -11.91 -10.89
N GLY A 31 -1.29 -11.70 -10.03
CA GLY A 31 -2.38 -12.64 -9.80
C GLY A 31 -3.73 -11.95 -9.82
N THR A 32 -4.73 -12.62 -10.39
CA THR A 32 -6.13 -12.18 -10.40
C THR A 32 -7.00 -13.25 -9.77
N LEU A 33 -7.63 -12.91 -8.65
CA LEU A 33 -8.58 -13.76 -7.94
C LEU A 33 -10.01 -13.32 -8.28
N ARG A 34 -10.73 -14.16 -9.03
CA ARG A 34 -12.15 -13.94 -9.35
C ARG A 34 -13.06 -14.56 -8.30
N GLY A 35 -14.29 -14.07 -8.18
CA GLY A 35 -15.25 -14.56 -7.20
C GLY A 35 -15.02 -14.03 -5.80
N TYR A 36 -14.15 -13.01 -5.65
CA TYR A 36 -13.84 -12.35 -4.39
C TYR A 36 -13.77 -10.85 -4.57
N ARG A 37 -14.04 -10.10 -3.50
CA ARG A 37 -13.83 -8.65 -3.46
C ARG A 37 -12.97 -8.26 -2.26
N MET A 38 -12.05 -7.32 -2.50
CA MET A 38 -11.26 -6.71 -1.44
C MET A 38 -12.13 -5.72 -0.63
N ARG A 39 -12.03 -5.80 0.69
CA ARG A 39 -12.62 -4.88 1.65
C ARG A 39 -11.55 -4.38 2.62
N PHE A 40 -11.65 -3.13 3.07
CA PHE A 40 -10.83 -2.61 4.17
C PHE A 40 -11.56 -2.72 5.50
N ASN A 41 -12.02 -3.92 5.84
CA ASN A 41 -12.93 -4.15 6.98
C ASN A 41 -12.29 -4.99 8.10
N LYS A 42 -11.03 -5.38 7.99
CA LYS A 42 -10.33 -6.06 9.08
C LYS A 42 -9.90 -5.01 10.11
N LYS A 43 -10.45 -5.08 11.34
CA LYS A 43 -10.10 -4.20 12.47
C LYS A 43 -8.58 -4.07 12.70
N ALA A 44 -8.05 -2.86 12.66
CA ALA A 44 -6.64 -2.61 12.94
C ALA A 44 -6.37 -2.62 14.47
N LEU A 45 -6.35 -3.81 15.08
CA LEU A 45 -6.21 -4.05 16.53
C LEU A 45 -4.79 -3.74 17.10
N ARG A 46 -4.22 -2.60 16.71
CA ARG A 46 -3.01 -2.06 17.33
C ARG A 46 -3.44 -0.88 18.18
N GLU A 47 -3.04 -0.84 19.45
CA GLU A 47 -3.45 0.19 20.41
C GLU A 47 -3.23 1.63 19.95
N ARG A 48 -2.26 1.85 19.05
CA ARG A 48 -1.91 3.17 18.51
C ARG A 48 -2.67 3.57 17.24
N LEU A 49 -3.51 2.69 16.69
CA LEU A 49 -4.29 2.98 15.48
C LEU A 49 -5.71 3.42 15.85
N PRO A 50 -6.24 4.50 15.24
CA PRO A 50 -7.63 4.89 15.40
C PRO A 50 -8.62 3.78 15.05
N GLU A 51 -9.74 3.73 15.78
CA GLU A 51 -10.77 2.68 15.64
C GLU A 51 -11.40 2.62 14.24
N GLY A 52 -11.40 3.73 13.50
CA GLY A 52 -11.92 3.80 12.13
C GLY A 52 -11.02 3.18 11.05
N ILE A 53 -9.85 2.65 11.42
CA ILE A 53 -8.91 2.07 10.46
C ILE A 53 -9.15 0.57 10.25
N GLY A 54 -9.25 0.19 8.98
CA GLY A 54 -9.32 -1.20 8.54
C GLY A 54 -8.16 -1.61 7.64
N PHE A 55 -7.70 -2.84 7.81
CA PHE A 55 -6.79 -3.52 6.90
C PHE A 55 -7.56 -4.33 5.85
N ALA A 56 -6.86 -4.71 4.79
CA ALA A 56 -7.43 -5.47 3.69
C ALA A 56 -7.91 -6.85 4.17
N ASN A 57 -9.04 -7.24 3.62
CA ASN A 57 -9.67 -8.55 3.71
C ASN A 57 -10.22 -8.91 2.32
N ILE A 58 -10.50 -10.19 2.09
CA ILE A 58 -11.22 -10.67 0.91
C ILE A 58 -12.47 -11.41 1.34
N GLU A 59 -13.57 -11.16 0.64
CA GLU A 59 -14.87 -11.81 0.88
C GLU A 59 -15.38 -12.38 -0.44
N ALA A 60 -16.12 -13.48 -0.38
CA ALA A 60 -16.72 -14.07 -1.56
C ALA A 60 -17.70 -13.08 -2.21
N ASP A 61 -17.55 -12.89 -3.52
CA ASP A 61 -18.40 -12.05 -4.35
C ASP A 61 -18.30 -12.57 -5.79
N PRO A 62 -19.34 -13.21 -6.34
CA PRO A 62 -19.31 -13.82 -7.67
C PRO A 62 -18.87 -12.87 -8.79
N ASP A 63 -19.17 -11.57 -8.66
CA ASP A 63 -18.82 -10.54 -9.63
C ASP A 63 -17.53 -9.78 -9.24
N GLY A 64 -16.95 -10.15 -8.09
CA GLY A 64 -15.75 -9.55 -7.55
C GLY A 64 -14.48 -10.02 -8.25
N VAL A 65 -13.53 -9.09 -8.32
CA VAL A 65 -12.15 -9.36 -8.76
C VAL A 65 -11.18 -8.70 -7.78
N VAL A 66 -10.16 -9.45 -7.36
CA VAL A 66 -9.04 -8.96 -6.57
C VAL A 66 -7.74 -9.17 -7.34
N GLU A 67 -7.02 -8.10 -7.61
CA GLU A 67 -5.66 -8.18 -8.14
C GLU A 67 -4.63 -8.10 -7.02
N GLY A 68 -3.53 -8.83 -7.18
CA GLY A 68 -2.46 -8.92 -6.20
C GLY A 68 -1.21 -9.56 -6.77
N ILE A 69 -0.36 -10.06 -5.87
CA ILE A 69 0.90 -10.70 -6.22
C ILE A 69 0.89 -12.15 -5.76
N VAL A 70 1.22 -13.08 -6.66
CA VAL A 70 1.54 -14.47 -6.32
C VAL A 70 3.05 -14.55 -6.07
N TYR A 71 3.43 -14.92 -4.85
CA TYR A 71 4.81 -15.16 -4.44
C TYR A 71 5.09 -16.66 -4.37
N ASP A 72 6.26 -17.08 -4.83
CA ASP A 72 6.81 -18.40 -4.50
C ASP A 72 7.65 -18.27 -3.22
N VAL A 73 7.02 -18.45 -2.06
CA VAL A 73 7.62 -18.30 -0.74
C VAL A 73 8.37 -19.57 -0.36
N VAL A 74 9.55 -19.45 0.26
CA VAL A 74 10.26 -20.60 0.83
C VAL A 74 9.43 -21.19 1.96
N ASP A 75 9.14 -22.50 1.92
CA ASP A 75 8.21 -23.15 2.86
C ASP A 75 8.60 -22.92 4.35
N GLU A 76 9.90 -22.94 4.64
CA GLU A 76 10.47 -22.66 5.98
C GLU A 76 10.13 -21.26 6.51
N HIS A 77 9.72 -20.32 5.65
CA HIS A 77 9.34 -18.95 6.01
C HIS A 77 7.83 -18.74 6.15
N VAL A 78 7.03 -19.76 5.85
CA VAL A 78 5.57 -19.71 5.96
C VAL A 78 5.12 -19.46 7.40
N CYS A 79 5.82 -20.01 8.40
CA CYS A 79 5.54 -19.73 9.81
C CYS A 79 5.70 -18.23 10.18
N ARG A 80 6.64 -17.51 9.54
CA ARG A 80 6.82 -16.06 9.73
C ARG A 80 5.67 -15.26 9.13
N LEU A 81 5.08 -15.75 8.04
CA LEU A 81 3.83 -15.19 7.53
C LEU A 81 2.70 -15.42 8.53
N ASP A 82 2.53 -16.64 9.03
CA ASP A 82 1.49 -16.97 10.02
C ASP A 82 1.58 -16.08 11.27
N GLU A 83 2.77 -15.96 11.85
CA GLU A 83 3.02 -15.10 13.01
C GLU A 83 2.64 -13.64 12.71
N SER A 84 3.04 -13.12 11.54
CA SER A 84 2.75 -11.74 11.17
C SER A 84 1.27 -11.48 10.90
N GLU A 85 0.56 -12.44 10.30
CA GLU A 85 -0.88 -12.35 10.07
C GLU A 85 -1.66 -12.72 11.33
N ARG A 86 -0.96 -13.12 12.41
CA ARG A 86 -1.51 -13.64 13.67
C ARG A 86 -2.50 -14.78 13.42
N TYR A 87 -2.13 -15.67 12.52
CA TYR A 87 -2.87 -16.90 12.26
C TYR A 87 -2.85 -17.81 13.50
N PRO A 88 -3.96 -18.47 13.86
CA PRO A 88 -5.28 -18.39 13.23
C PRO A 88 -6.24 -17.35 13.83
N ASP A 89 -5.81 -16.56 14.83
CA ASP A 89 -6.72 -15.68 15.60
C ASP A 89 -7.18 -14.45 14.81
N HIS A 90 -6.30 -13.79 14.04
CA HIS A 90 -6.69 -12.60 13.29
C HIS A 90 -7.13 -12.88 11.85
N TYR A 91 -6.37 -13.74 11.19
CA TYR A 91 -6.65 -14.25 9.86
C TYR A 91 -6.61 -15.76 9.90
N THR A 92 -7.49 -16.40 9.15
CA THR A 92 -7.37 -17.81 8.78
C THR A 92 -6.64 -17.95 7.45
N ARG A 93 -6.10 -19.13 7.17
CA ARG A 93 -5.53 -19.45 5.88
C ARG A 93 -6.58 -20.14 5.02
N ILE A 94 -6.72 -19.68 3.78
CA ILE A 94 -7.60 -20.29 2.78
C ILE A 94 -6.79 -20.69 1.56
N THR A 95 -7.21 -21.77 0.91
CA THR A 95 -6.70 -22.18 -0.39
C THR A 95 -7.61 -21.62 -1.48
N ILE A 96 -7.02 -20.91 -2.43
CA ILE A 96 -7.73 -20.22 -3.52
C ILE A 96 -7.05 -20.52 -4.85
N THR A 97 -7.82 -20.42 -5.94
CA THR A 97 -7.28 -20.53 -7.30
C THR A 97 -7.13 -19.13 -7.90
N VAL A 98 -5.92 -18.79 -8.32
CA VAL A 98 -5.57 -17.46 -8.83
C VAL A 98 -5.15 -17.56 -10.30
N GLU A 99 -5.68 -16.68 -11.14
CA GLU A 99 -5.24 -16.52 -12.53
C GLU A 99 -3.89 -15.81 -12.57
N THR A 100 -2.91 -16.42 -13.25
CA THR A 100 -1.57 -15.89 -13.45
C THR A 100 -1.20 -15.96 -14.93
N PRO A 101 -0.09 -15.33 -15.38
CA PRO A 101 0.38 -15.50 -16.75
C PRO A 101 0.72 -16.94 -17.15
N SER A 102 1.00 -17.84 -16.19
CA SER A 102 1.26 -19.27 -16.44
C SER A 102 0.00 -20.14 -16.43
N GLY A 103 -1.16 -19.58 -16.07
CA GLY A 103 -2.42 -20.30 -15.91
C GLY A 103 -3.02 -20.15 -14.52
N PHE A 104 -3.89 -21.09 -14.15
CA PHE A 104 -4.52 -21.12 -12.84
C PHE A 104 -3.60 -21.81 -11.82
N GLU A 105 -3.31 -21.12 -10.72
CA GLU A 105 -2.41 -21.60 -9.68
C GLU A 105 -3.17 -21.70 -8.36
N GLU A 106 -3.00 -22.82 -7.65
CA GLU A 106 -3.48 -22.95 -6.28
C GLU A 106 -2.54 -22.18 -5.34
N CYS A 107 -3.10 -21.26 -4.57
CA CYS A 107 -2.37 -20.36 -3.69
C CYS A 107 -2.97 -20.37 -2.29
N GLN A 108 -2.12 -20.22 -1.28
CA GLN A 108 -2.56 -19.86 0.06
C GLN A 108 -2.80 -18.35 0.13
N ALA A 109 -3.86 -17.94 0.82
CA ALA A 109 -4.14 -16.54 1.15
C ALA A 109 -4.64 -16.44 2.59
N TYR A 110 -4.57 -15.24 3.17
CA TYR A 110 -5.09 -14.97 4.50
C TYR A 110 -6.44 -14.27 4.38
N GLN A 111 -7.46 -14.75 5.08
CA GLN A 111 -8.79 -14.13 5.16
C GLN A 111 -9.10 -13.77 6.61
N ALA A 112 -9.62 -12.56 6.86
CA ALA A 112 -9.86 -12.09 8.21
C ALA A 112 -10.89 -12.97 8.93
N GLN A 113 -10.64 -13.24 10.21
CA GLN A 113 -11.61 -13.98 11.02
C GLN A 113 -12.90 -13.15 11.22
N PRO A 114 -14.09 -13.78 11.27
CA PRO A 114 -15.36 -13.06 11.35
C PRO A 114 -15.47 -12.08 12.52
N ASP A 115 -14.92 -12.42 13.69
CA ASP A 115 -14.94 -11.57 14.89
C ASP A 115 -13.96 -10.37 14.80
N LYS A 116 -13.02 -10.41 13.85
CA LYS A 116 -12.05 -9.34 13.59
C LYS A 116 -12.47 -8.41 12.45
N VAL A 117 -13.66 -8.57 11.90
CA VAL A 117 -14.22 -7.71 10.85
C VAL A 117 -15.21 -6.69 11.45
N ALA A 118 -15.26 -5.48 10.90
CA ALA A 118 -16.24 -4.45 11.23
C ALA A 118 -16.59 -3.58 10.01
N GLY A 119 -17.84 -3.10 9.96
CA GLY A 119 -18.30 -2.17 8.92
C GLY A 119 -17.81 -0.74 9.16
N GLY A 120 -17.84 0.09 8.10
CA GLY A 120 -17.51 1.51 8.17
C GLY A 120 -16.02 1.83 8.31
N LEU A 121 -15.15 0.81 8.30
CA LEU A 121 -13.71 0.99 8.36
C LEU A 121 -13.14 1.41 6.99
N VAL A 122 -12.05 2.17 7.03
CA VAL A 122 -11.30 2.63 5.86
C VAL A 122 -9.80 2.45 6.10
N PRO A 123 -8.97 2.24 5.07
CA PRO A 123 -7.54 2.15 5.26
C PRO A 123 -6.94 3.52 5.60
N SER A 124 -5.79 3.53 6.29
CA SER A 124 -4.92 4.70 6.22
C SER A 124 -4.29 4.81 4.82
N ARG A 125 -3.94 6.02 4.39
CA ARG A 125 -3.24 6.19 3.11
C ARG A 125 -1.87 5.49 3.16
N ASN A 126 -1.17 5.54 4.29
CA ASN A 126 0.06 4.76 4.46
C ASN A 126 -0.13 3.25 4.23
N TYR A 127 -1.19 2.64 4.80
CA TYR A 127 -1.46 1.22 4.56
C TYR A 127 -1.75 0.93 3.09
N LEU A 128 -2.59 1.75 2.47
CA LEU A 128 -2.93 1.65 1.05
C LEU A 128 -1.69 1.77 0.15
N ASN A 129 -0.72 2.61 0.52
CA ASN A 129 0.54 2.76 -0.22
C ASN A 129 1.38 1.47 -0.28
N HIS A 130 1.27 0.58 0.72
CA HIS A 130 1.91 -0.73 0.63
C HIS A 130 1.26 -1.61 -0.45
N ILE A 131 -0.04 -1.46 -0.70
CA ILE A 131 -0.72 -2.16 -1.79
C ILE A 131 -0.32 -1.54 -3.13
N LEU A 132 -0.38 -0.21 -3.23
CA LEU A 132 -0.04 0.54 -4.44
C LEU A 132 1.42 0.40 -4.88
N ALA A 133 2.33 -0.03 -3.99
CA ALA A 133 3.71 -0.37 -4.36
C ALA A 133 3.79 -1.45 -5.45
N ALA A 134 2.73 -2.26 -5.61
CA ALA A 134 2.61 -3.27 -6.65
C ALA A 134 2.16 -2.73 -8.02
N HIS A 135 2.27 -1.43 -8.29
CA HIS A 135 1.77 -0.79 -9.52
C HIS A 135 2.12 -1.53 -10.83
N ASP A 136 3.32 -2.11 -10.98
CA ASP A 136 3.74 -2.89 -12.15
C ASP A 136 2.99 -4.22 -12.35
N PHE A 137 2.39 -4.74 -11.27
CA PHE A 137 1.67 -6.00 -11.23
C PHE A 137 0.16 -5.81 -11.33
N LEU A 138 -0.34 -4.62 -11.05
CA LEU A 138 -1.76 -4.28 -11.08
C LEU A 138 -2.13 -3.72 -12.47
N SER A 139 -3.36 -3.98 -12.89
CA SER A 139 -3.95 -3.28 -14.03
C SER A 139 -4.12 -1.79 -13.69
N LYS A 140 -4.06 -0.96 -14.73
CA LYS A 140 -4.23 0.49 -14.58
C LYS A 140 -5.58 0.83 -13.92
N GLN A 141 -6.65 0.15 -14.32
CA GLN A 141 -7.98 0.40 -13.74
C GLN A 141 -8.02 0.03 -12.25
N TYR A 142 -7.48 -1.11 -11.87
CA TYR A 142 -7.49 -1.57 -10.48
C TYR A 142 -6.62 -0.69 -9.57
N TYR A 143 -5.43 -0.31 -10.05
CA TYR A 143 -4.56 0.65 -9.36
C TYR A 143 -5.28 1.98 -9.11
N GLN A 144 -5.91 2.56 -10.14
CA GLN A 144 -6.61 3.83 -10.01
C GLN A 144 -7.80 3.74 -9.04
N ALA A 145 -8.56 2.65 -9.09
CA ALA A 145 -9.66 2.41 -8.15
C ALA A 145 -9.17 2.30 -6.69
N LEU A 146 -8.05 1.59 -6.46
CA LEU A 146 -7.42 1.52 -5.15
C LEU A 146 -6.94 2.90 -4.69
N ASP A 147 -6.24 3.65 -5.53
CA ASP A 147 -5.70 4.96 -5.18
C ASP A 147 -6.79 5.98 -4.83
N GLN A 148 -7.96 5.86 -5.47
CA GLN A 148 -9.15 6.67 -5.20
C GLN A 148 -10.00 6.16 -4.02
N SER A 149 -9.61 5.06 -3.36
CA SER A 149 -10.33 4.56 -2.19
C SER A 149 -10.42 5.63 -1.11
N GLN A 150 -11.57 5.69 -0.44
CA GLN A 150 -11.73 6.52 0.75
C GLN A 150 -10.70 6.11 1.79
N THR A 151 -9.96 7.08 2.33
CA THR A 151 -8.95 6.84 3.37
C THR A 151 -9.33 7.56 4.66
N TYR A 152 -8.83 7.06 5.79
CA TYR A 152 -8.95 7.72 7.08
C TYR A 152 -8.38 9.14 7.03
N THR A 153 -9.14 10.14 7.52
CA THR A 153 -8.80 11.57 7.44
C THR A 153 -8.45 12.22 8.78
N GLY A 154 -8.43 11.45 9.88
CA GLY A 154 -8.12 11.95 11.23
C GLY A 154 -6.62 12.14 11.51
N GLU A 155 -6.26 12.14 12.80
CA GLU A 155 -4.87 12.26 13.26
C GLU A 155 -3.96 11.13 12.72
N CYS A 156 -2.66 11.41 12.53
CA CYS A 156 -1.78 10.46 11.83
C CYS A 156 -1.60 9.19 12.67
N ALA A 157 -2.01 8.06 12.12
CA ALA A 157 -1.98 6.77 12.80
C ALA A 157 -0.58 6.10 12.80
N CYS A 158 0.50 6.86 12.68
CA CYS A 158 1.70 6.40 12.00
C CYS A 158 2.99 6.35 12.83
N CYS A 159 3.35 7.33 13.67
CA CYS A 159 4.70 7.30 14.26
C CYS A 159 4.92 8.14 15.52
N ASP A 160 5.18 7.48 16.65
CA ASP A 160 5.91 8.04 17.81
C ASP A 160 7.42 8.25 17.50
N TYR A 161 7.83 8.65 16.28
CA TYR A 161 9.24 8.83 15.91
C TYR A 161 9.51 10.02 14.98
N ARG A 162 10.58 10.77 15.28
CA ARG A 162 11.12 11.90 14.51
C ARG A 162 11.96 11.40 13.32
N GLY A 163 11.32 11.15 12.18
CA GLY A 163 12.01 11.10 10.88
C GLY A 163 12.17 12.51 10.30
N GLU A 164 13.00 12.67 9.26
CA GLU A 164 13.14 13.95 8.56
C GLU A 164 11.79 14.42 8.03
N VAL A 165 11.39 15.61 8.48
CA VAL A 165 10.19 16.29 8.08
C VAL A 165 10.60 17.40 7.14
N LEU A 166 10.15 17.37 5.88
CA LEU A 166 10.36 18.52 5.00
C LEU A 166 9.31 19.58 5.39
N PHE A 167 9.80 20.71 5.87
CA PHE A 167 8.97 21.89 6.10
C PHE A 167 9.06 22.80 4.87
N LEU A 168 7.92 23.09 4.24
CA LEU A 168 7.84 24.12 3.20
C LEU A 168 7.07 25.30 3.77
N ILE A 169 7.54 26.53 3.57
CA ILE A 169 6.83 27.74 4.02
C ILE A 169 6.35 28.50 2.80
N GLU A 170 5.05 28.76 2.71
CA GLU A 170 4.41 29.53 1.63
C GLU A 170 3.34 30.44 2.23
N ASN A 171 3.34 31.73 1.90
CA ASN A 171 2.34 32.71 2.35
C ASN A 171 2.04 32.64 3.87
N GLU A 172 3.09 32.65 4.70
CA GLU A 172 3.00 32.52 6.16
C GLU A 172 2.41 31.19 6.68
N ARG A 173 2.31 30.16 5.82
CA ARG A 173 1.85 28.81 6.19
C ARG A 173 2.98 27.81 6.10
N THR A 174 3.06 26.94 7.10
CA THR A 174 4.03 25.84 7.16
C THR A 174 3.37 24.55 6.69
N HIS A 175 3.98 23.89 5.72
CA HIS A 175 3.58 22.62 5.13
C HIS A 175 4.57 21.52 5.55
N THR A 176 4.09 20.29 5.68
CA THR A 176 4.86 19.21 6.32
C THR A 176 4.79 17.94 5.47
N LEU A 177 5.94 17.48 4.95
CA LEU A 177 6.08 16.16 4.32
C LEU A 177 6.72 15.20 5.32
N CYS A 178 5.95 14.22 5.77
CA CYS A 178 6.45 13.19 6.68
C CYS A 178 6.97 11.99 5.88
N GLN A 179 8.29 11.80 5.88
CA GLN A 179 9.00 10.70 5.22
C GLN A 179 8.44 9.30 5.58
N PRO A 180 8.15 8.97 6.86
CA PRO A 180 7.54 7.69 7.26
C PRO A 180 6.10 7.45 6.76
N CYS A 181 5.34 8.51 6.51
CA CYS A 181 3.89 8.40 6.30
C CYS A 181 3.48 8.45 4.84
N ARG A 182 4.33 9.00 3.96
CA ARG A 182 4.02 9.26 2.54
C ARG A 182 2.63 9.90 2.34
N GLU A 183 2.24 10.72 3.32
CA GLU A 183 1.03 11.52 3.35
C GLU A 183 1.49 12.98 3.38
N ALA A 184 1.11 13.76 2.37
CA ALA A 184 1.14 15.21 2.45
C ALA A 184 -0.01 15.63 3.37
N LYS A 185 0.29 16.02 4.61
CA LYS A 185 -0.68 16.74 5.45
C LYS A 185 -0.56 18.22 5.14
N GLY A 186 -1.40 18.67 4.23
CA GLY A 186 -1.52 20.06 3.82
C GLY A 186 -2.23 20.13 2.48
N ILE A 187 -3.20 21.03 2.34
CA ILE A 187 -3.78 21.36 1.03
C ILE A 187 -2.62 21.76 0.13
N TRP A 188 -2.33 20.93 -0.87
CA TRP A 188 -1.55 21.37 -2.00
C TRP A 188 -2.40 22.41 -2.73
N GLY A 189 -1.94 23.66 -2.66
CA GLY A 189 -2.39 24.71 -3.54
C GLY A 189 -2.10 24.27 -4.98
N ASP A 190 -3.19 24.05 -5.71
CA ASP A 190 -3.32 24.03 -7.17
C ASP A 190 -2.02 23.95 -7.98
N THR A 191 -1.50 22.74 -8.16
CA THR A 191 -0.70 22.43 -9.35
C THR A 191 -1.65 21.89 -10.41
N ARG A 192 -2.33 22.82 -11.10
CA ARG A 192 -3.23 22.53 -12.25
C ARG A 192 -4.37 21.57 -11.94
N GLY A 193 -4.91 21.60 -10.72
CA GLY A 193 -6.15 20.91 -10.35
C GLY A 193 -6.06 19.39 -10.10
N ARG A 194 -4.87 18.77 -10.03
CA ARG A 194 -4.75 17.34 -9.63
C ARG A 194 -3.71 17.10 -8.54
N LYS A 195 -3.96 16.07 -7.72
CA LYS A 195 -3.02 15.57 -6.70
C LYS A 195 -1.91 14.74 -7.38
N LEU A 196 -0.67 14.87 -6.91
CA LEU A 196 0.41 13.96 -7.30
C LEU A 196 0.14 12.55 -6.77
N THR A 197 0.46 11.55 -7.56
CA THR A 197 0.52 10.16 -7.14
C THR A 197 1.67 9.95 -6.15
N VAL A 198 1.65 8.82 -5.44
CA VAL A 198 2.71 8.45 -4.50
C VAL A 198 4.05 8.29 -5.22
N ALA A 199 4.06 7.69 -6.41
CA ALA A 199 5.27 7.51 -7.21
C ALA A 199 5.86 8.86 -7.63
N GLU A 200 5.01 9.80 -8.06
CA GLU A 200 5.42 11.16 -8.39
C GLU A 200 5.97 11.91 -7.16
N ALA A 201 5.33 11.79 -6.00
CA ALA A 201 5.82 12.42 -4.76
C ALA A 201 7.18 11.86 -4.31
N GLN A 202 7.41 10.54 -4.46
CA GLN A 202 8.69 9.91 -4.19
C GLN A 202 9.79 10.39 -5.14
N ALA A 203 9.48 10.43 -6.44
CA ALA A 203 10.42 10.88 -7.46
C ALA A 203 10.81 12.35 -7.25
N VAL A 204 9.85 13.22 -6.91
CA VAL A 204 10.11 14.64 -6.58
C VAL A 204 10.96 14.78 -5.32
N THR A 205 10.72 13.96 -4.29
CA THR A 205 11.50 14.00 -3.05
C THR A 205 12.96 13.59 -3.31
N ALA A 206 13.17 12.46 -4.01
CA ALA A 206 14.51 12.01 -4.40
C ALA A 206 15.22 13.07 -5.26
N PHE A 207 14.50 13.66 -6.20
CA PHE A 207 15.01 14.74 -7.03
C PHE A 207 15.50 15.95 -6.22
N ILE A 208 14.81 16.36 -5.16
CA ILE A 208 15.26 17.46 -4.28
C ILE A 208 16.52 17.05 -3.52
N THR A 209 16.50 15.87 -2.89
CA THR A 209 17.61 15.36 -2.07
C THR A 209 18.88 15.17 -2.91
N ASP A 210 18.76 14.56 -4.08
CA ASP A 210 19.90 14.22 -4.95
C ASP A 210 20.44 15.44 -5.71
N SER A 211 19.58 16.42 -6.03
CA SER A 211 20.02 17.63 -6.74
C SER A 211 20.62 18.69 -5.82
N GLY A 212 20.37 18.63 -4.50
CA GLY A 212 20.76 19.65 -3.54
C GLY A 212 20.17 21.04 -3.84
N LYS A 213 19.17 21.12 -4.72
CA LYS A 213 18.58 22.38 -5.18
C LYS A 213 17.51 22.84 -4.20
N ALA A 214 17.63 24.09 -3.77
CA ALA A 214 16.54 24.81 -3.11
C ALA A 214 15.59 25.39 -4.18
N PHE A 215 14.28 25.22 -3.97
CA PHE A 215 13.23 25.80 -4.80
C PHE A 215 12.51 26.90 -4.01
N HIS A 216 12.19 28.01 -4.69
CA HIS A 216 11.57 29.18 -4.06
C HIS A 216 10.04 29.13 -4.07
N SER A 217 9.46 28.12 -4.73
CA SER A 217 8.01 27.84 -4.74
C SER A 217 7.73 26.39 -5.13
N ILE A 218 6.56 25.87 -4.73
CA ILE A 218 6.06 24.54 -5.15
C ILE A 218 5.94 24.48 -6.68
N GLN A 219 5.42 25.54 -7.30
CA GLN A 219 5.30 25.64 -8.74
C GLN A 219 6.66 25.45 -9.44
N SER A 220 7.72 26.11 -8.94
CA SER A 220 9.07 25.99 -9.52
C SER A 220 9.68 24.59 -9.35
N LEU A 221 9.36 23.90 -8.26
CA LEU A 221 9.75 22.52 -8.03
C LEU A 221 9.06 21.58 -9.03
N ILE A 222 7.76 21.74 -9.23
CA ILE A 222 6.97 20.91 -10.14
C ILE A 222 7.38 21.14 -11.59
N GLU A 223 7.56 22.39 -12.00
CA GLU A 223 8.07 22.72 -13.32
C GLU A 223 9.47 22.12 -13.56
N ALA A 224 10.34 22.16 -12.55
CA ALA A 224 11.66 21.55 -12.64
C ALA A 224 11.62 20.02 -12.72
N ALA A 225 10.72 19.38 -11.95
CA ALA A 225 10.50 17.94 -11.97
C ALA A 225 9.96 17.48 -13.32
N VAL A 226 8.97 18.18 -13.89
CA VAL A 226 8.44 17.91 -15.24
C VAL A 226 9.51 18.14 -16.31
N LYS A 227 10.24 19.25 -16.24
CA LYS A 227 11.33 19.57 -17.18
C LYS A 227 12.42 18.48 -17.19
N GLN A 228 12.68 17.87 -16.04
CA GLN A 228 13.66 16.80 -15.89
C GLN A 228 13.05 15.40 -16.01
N ARG A 229 11.77 15.30 -16.42
CA ARG A 229 11.04 14.04 -16.62
C ARG A 229 11.02 13.15 -15.37
N VAL A 230 11.03 13.77 -14.20
CA VAL A 230 10.86 13.12 -12.89
C VAL A 230 9.40 12.74 -12.69
N ILE A 231 8.48 13.59 -13.17
CA ILE A 231 7.03 13.38 -13.16
C ILE A 231 6.43 13.86 -14.48
N ASP A 232 5.26 13.34 -14.83
CA ASP A 232 4.54 13.74 -16.04
C ASP A 232 3.79 15.07 -15.84
N PRO A 233 3.56 15.87 -16.91
CA PRO A 233 2.91 17.19 -16.85
C PRO A 233 1.49 17.25 -16.26
#